data_AF-A0A349CT20-F1
#
_entry.id   AF-A0A349CT20-F1
#
_cell.length_a   1.000
_cell.length_b   1.000
_cell.length_c   1.000
_cell.angle_alpha   90.00
_cell.angle_beta   90.00
_cell.angle_gamma   90.00
#
_symmetry.space_group_name_H-M   'P 1'
#
loop_
_entity.id
_entity.type
_entity.pdbx_description
1 polymer ?
#
loop_
_entity_poly.entity_id
_entity_poly.type
_entity_poly.pdbx_seq_one_letter_code
_entity_poly.pdbx_strand_id
1 'polypeptide(L)'
;LNELPFGLITSVLAMVSIVIFFVTSADSASIVMGSMSQHGRPEPSSWVTILWGSLLALVAASLLLAGGQDALSGLQSIMVVSALPFSFVVIGIMIAWAKDLRTDPYVLRGKYARAAIQEGVRKGIADHGDDFVFGTSEVPAGDGAGAWLDSEDPALTEWYVEAATGPIGTVTAEDVRRTLDPGHIQHKGPDRPDHAASGDNALTVNEDRRAHRRAREEASED
;
A
#
# COMPACT_ATOMS: atom_id res chain seq x y z
N LEU A 1 -34.51 25.25 7.13
CA LEU A 1 -33.90 26.44 6.50
C LEU A 1 -34.75 27.70 6.63
N ASN A 2 -36.09 27.58 6.75
CA ASN A 2 -36.98 28.74 6.87
C ASN A 2 -36.91 29.50 8.21
N GLU A 3 -36.27 28.94 9.23
CA GLU A 3 -36.08 29.61 10.54
C GLU A 3 -34.77 30.40 10.66
N LEU A 4 -33.90 30.35 9.63
CA LEU A 4 -32.63 31.08 9.62
C LEU A 4 -32.80 32.46 8.94
N PRO A 5 -32.12 33.53 9.43
CA PRO A 5 -31.98 34.74 8.64
C PRO A 5 -31.30 34.39 7.31
N PHE A 6 -31.83 34.87 6.19
CA PHE A 6 -31.46 34.46 4.82
C PHE A 6 -31.85 33.03 4.40
N GLY A 7 -32.97 32.50 4.91
CA GLY A 7 -33.48 31.15 4.58
C GLY A 7 -33.60 30.82 3.08
N LEU A 8 -33.92 31.79 2.22
CA LEU A 8 -33.99 31.58 0.77
C LEU A 8 -32.60 31.34 0.15
N ILE A 9 -31.60 32.15 0.52
CA ILE A 9 -30.22 32.02 0.02
C ILE A 9 -29.62 30.68 0.46
N THR A 10 -29.78 30.34 1.74
CA THR A 10 -29.28 29.08 2.29
C THR A 10 -29.99 27.87 1.69
N SER A 11 -31.28 27.95 1.37
CA SER A 11 -32.00 26.86 0.70
C SER A 11 -31.52 26.63 -0.73
N VAL A 12 -31.27 27.69 -1.49
CA VAL A 12 -30.68 27.59 -2.84
C VAL A 12 -29.29 26.99 -2.76
N LEU A 13 -28.46 27.45 -1.82
CA LEU A 13 -27.10 26.94 -1.64
C LEU A 13 -27.08 25.47 -1.21
N ALA A 14 -28.00 25.06 -0.32
CA ALA A 14 -28.18 23.66 0.08
C ALA A 14 -28.62 22.79 -1.10
N MET A 15 -29.56 23.26 -1.92
CA MET A 15 -30.00 22.54 -3.12
C MET A 15 -28.87 22.34 -4.12
N VAL A 16 -28.08 23.39 -4.41
CA VAL A 16 -26.89 23.29 -5.27
C VAL A 16 -25.86 22.34 -4.68
N SER A 17 -25.63 22.40 -3.36
CA SER A 17 -24.70 21.50 -2.68
C SER A 17 -25.13 20.03 -2.80
N ILE A 18 -26.40 19.73 -2.57
CA ILE A 18 -26.95 18.37 -2.72
C ILE A 18 -26.73 17.85 -4.14
N VAL A 19 -26.99 18.68 -5.16
CA VAL A 19 -26.78 18.30 -6.56
C VAL A 19 -25.31 18.00 -6.85
N ILE A 20 -24.38 18.88 -6.44
CA ILE A 20 -22.94 18.68 -6.68
C ILE A 20 -22.43 17.44 -5.94
N PHE A 21 -22.76 17.28 -4.65
CA PHE A 21 -22.36 16.10 -3.88
C PHE A 21 -22.91 14.80 -4.48
N PHE A 22 -24.14 14.84 -4.98
CA PHE A 22 -24.75 13.69 -5.64
C PHE A 22 -24.01 13.33 -6.94
N VAL A 23 -23.72 14.31 -7.80
CA VAL A 23 -23.01 14.07 -9.07
C VAL A 23 -21.60 13.53 -8.84
N THR A 24 -20.83 14.15 -7.94
CA THR A 24 -19.46 13.72 -7.62
C THR A 24 -19.43 12.31 -6.99
N SER A 25 -20.40 12.01 -6.13
CA SER A 25 -20.52 10.67 -5.52
C SER A 25 -20.88 9.61 -6.56
N ALA A 26 -21.80 9.92 -7.48
CA ALA A 26 -22.19 9.02 -8.55
C ALA A 26 -21.06 8.75 -9.56
N ASP A 27 -20.27 9.78 -9.88
CA ASP A 27 -19.08 9.66 -10.76
C ASP A 27 -18.04 8.71 -10.15
N SER A 28 -17.68 8.93 -8.89
CA SER A 28 -16.74 8.07 -8.15
C SER A 28 -17.22 6.62 -8.07
N ALA A 29 -18.51 6.41 -7.79
CA ALA A 29 -19.10 5.07 -7.73
C ALA A 29 -19.04 4.35 -9.09
N SER A 30 -19.31 5.07 -10.18
CA SER A 30 -19.30 4.50 -11.53
C SER A 30 -17.90 4.06 -11.97
N ILE A 31 -16.87 4.84 -11.60
CA ILE A 31 -15.46 4.48 -11.88
C ILE A 31 -15.06 3.23 -11.08
N VAL A 32 -15.37 3.17 -9.79
CA VAL A 32 -15.03 2.02 -8.94
C VAL A 32 -15.72 0.75 -9.46
N MET A 33 -17.01 0.81 -9.78
CA MET A 33 -17.73 -0.33 -10.36
C MET A 33 -17.18 -0.73 -11.73
N GLY A 34 -16.81 0.27 -12.55
CA GLY A 34 -16.18 0.04 -13.85
C GLY A 34 -14.82 -0.66 -13.74
N SER A 35 -14.02 -0.27 -12.74
CA SER A 35 -12.72 -0.89 -12.43
C SER A 35 -12.89 -2.33 -11.94
N MET A 36 -13.80 -2.56 -10.98
CA MET A 36 -14.10 -3.90 -10.46
C MET A 36 -14.62 -4.85 -11.55
N SER A 37 -15.42 -4.34 -12.50
CA SER A 37 -15.93 -5.12 -13.64
C SER A 37 -14.85 -5.47 -14.68
N GLN A 38 -13.66 -4.87 -14.57
CA GLN A 38 -12.56 -5.00 -15.52
C GLN A 38 -11.28 -5.51 -14.84
N HIS A 39 -11.40 -6.41 -13.86
CA HIS A 39 -10.26 -7.00 -13.12
C HIS A 39 -9.41 -5.98 -12.35
N GLY A 40 -10.02 -4.90 -11.86
CA GLY A 40 -9.30 -3.87 -11.08
C GLY A 40 -8.47 -2.93 -11.94
N ARG A 41 -8.84 -2.73 -13.22
CA ARG A 41 -8.18 -1.76 -14.10
C ARG A 41 -8.18 -0.35 -13.47
N PRO A 42 -7.03 0.32 -13.30
CA PRO A 42 -6.95 1.66 -12.70
C PRO A 42 -7.74 2.71 -13.49
N GLU A 43 -7.65 2.64 -14.82
CA GLU A 43 -8.44 3.46 -15.75
C GLU A 43 -9.48 2.55 -16.44
N PRO A 44 -10.73 2.49 -15.93
CA PRO A 44 -11.78 1.72 -16.56
C PRO A 44 -12.20 2.38 -17.88
N SER A 45 -12.55 1.58 -18.88
CA SER A 45 -13.07 2.12 -20.15
C SER A 45 -14.29 3.01 -19.90
N SER A 46 -14.31 4.20 -20.52
CA SER A 46 -15.37 5.21 -20.33
C SER A 46 -16.77 4.65 -20.64
N TRP A 47 -16.88 3.71 -21.59
CA TRP A 47 -18.14 3.05 -21.92
C TRP A 47 -18.74 2.27 -20.74
N VAL A 48 -17.91 1.51 -20.02
CA VAL A 48 -18.35 0.72 -18.86
C VAL A 48 -18.71 1.63 -17.68
N THR A 49 -17.96 2.72 -17.48
CA THR A 49 -18.29 3.73 -16.46
C THR A 49 -19.64 4.39 -16.76
N ILE A 50 -19.90 4.79 -18.01
CA ILE A 50 -21.19 5.37 -18.44
C ILE A 50 -22.32 4.34 -18.26
N LEU A 51 -22.09 3.08 -18.60
CA LEU A 51 -23.06 2.01 -18.40
C LEU A 51 -23.47 1.91 -16.92
N TRP A 52 -22.50 1.82 -16.01
CA TRP A 52 -22.78 1.75 -14.57
C TRP A 52 -23.47 3.00 -14.04
N GLY A 53 -23.05 4.20 -14.48
CA GLY A 53 -23.72 5.45 -14.12
C GLY A 53 -25.17 5.50 -14.61
N SER A 54 -25.43 5.02 -15.84
CA SER A 54 -26.79 4.96 -16.41
C SER A 54 -27.68 3.95 -15.68
N LEU A 55 -27.13 2.81 -15.27
CA LEU A 55 -27.85 1.80 -14.48
C LEU A 55 -28.23 2.34 -13.10
N LEU A 56 -27.32 3.06 -12.42
CA LEU A 56 -27.63 3.74 -11.16
C LEU A 56 -28.74 4.78 -11.32
N ALA A 57 -28.69 5.59 -12.38
CA ALA A 57 -29.73 6.58 -12.68
C ALA A 57 -31.08 5.91 -12.96
N LEU A 58 -31.09 4.78 -13.68
CA LEU A 58 -32.29 4.01 -13.97
C LEU A 58 -32.90 3.39 -12.71
N VAL A 59 -32.08 2.83 -11.83
CA VAL A 59 -32.51 2.30 -10.53
C VAL A 59 -33.08 3.42 -9.66
N ALA A 60 -32.41 4.58 -9.60
CA ALA A 60 -32.90 5.73 -8.85
C ALA A 60 -34.25 6.24 -9.39
N ALA A 61 -34.39 6.38 -10.72
CA ALA A 61 -35.65 6.76 -11.35
C ALA A 61 -36.76 5.72 -11.07
N SER A 62 -36.44 4.43 -11.13
CA SER A 62 -37.38 3.34 -10.83
C SER A 62 -37.86 3.39 -9.36
N LEU A 63 -36.95 3.66 -8.42
CA LEU A 63 -37.27 3.82 -7.00
C LEU A 63 -38.13 5.06 -6.73
N LEU A 64 -37.87 6.18 -7.42
CA LEU A 64 -38.70 7.39 -7.31
C LEU A 64 -40.14 7.13 -7.79
N LEU A 65 -40.30 6.36 -8.86
CA LEU A 65 -41.62 6.00 -9.39
C LEU A 65 -42.35 4.97 -8.51
N ALA A 66 -41.63 4.01 -7.94
CA ALA A 66 -42.21 2.93 -7.13
C ALA A 66 -42.48 3.31 -5.67
N GLY A 67 -41.74 4.27 -5.10
CA GLY A 67 -41.65 4.47 -3.66
C GLY A 67 -42.86 5.13 -2.99
N GLY A 68 -43.61 6.03 -3.66
CA GLY A 68 -44.76 6.70 -3.03
C GLY A 68 -44.44 7.37 -1.68
N GLN A 69 -45.33 7.27 -0.68
CA GLN A 69 -45.14 7.84 0.67
C GLN A 69 -44.23 6.99 1.57
N ASP A 70 -44.11 5.69 1.30
CA ASP A 70 -43.30 4.74 2.07
C ASP A 70 -41.90 4.51 1.45
N ALA A 71 -41.54 5.32 0.46
CA ALA A 71 -40.29 5.22 -0.32
C ALA A 71 -39.06 5.12 0.59
N LEU A 72 -39.06 5.91 1.66
CA LEU A 72 -37.96 5.99 2.61
C LEU A 72 -37.79 4.68 3.39
N SER A 73 -38.90 4.09 3.85
CA SER A 73 -38.88 2.83 4.60
C SER A 73 -38.47 1.66 3.71
N GLY A 74 -38.99 1.61 2.48
CA GLY A 74 -38.60 0.63 1.48
C GLY A 74 -37.12 0.71 1.12
N LEU A 75 -36.61 1.91 0.86
CA LEU A 75 -35.20 2.14 0.54
C LEU A 75 -34.27 1.73 1.69
N GLN A 76 -34.63 2.08 2.93
CA GLN A 76 -33.86 1.70 4.11
C GLN A 76 -33.82 0.17 4.28
N SER A 77 -34.95 -0.51 4.06
CA SER A 77 -35.02 -1.96 4.18
C SER A 77 -34.11 -2.67 3.16
N ILE A 78 -34.12 -2.23 1.90
CA ILE A 78 -33.25 -2.77 0.84
C ILE A 78 -31.76 -2.47 1.15
N MET A 79 -31.48 -1.29 1.68
CA MET A 79 -30.12 -0.91 2.10
C MET A 79 -29.61 -1.83 3.22
N VAL A 80 -30.41 -2.10 4.25
CA VAL A 80 -30.01 -2.99 5.36
C VAL A 80 -29.81 -4.42 4.88
N VAL A 81 -30.74 -4.94 4.07
CA VAL A 81 -30.67 -6.30 3.54
C VAL A 81 -29.46 -6.49 2.62
N SER A 82 -29.08 -5.47 1.84
CA SER A 82 -27.89 -5.52 0.96
C SER A 82 -26.57 -5.29 1.71
N ALA A 83 -26.56 -4.44 2.75
CA ALA A 83 -25.35 -4.16 3.55
C ALA A 83 -24.95 -5.32 4.47
N LEU A 84 -25.92 -6.10 4.97
CA LEU A 84 -25.68 -7.24 5.85
C LEU A 84 -24.68 -8.27 5.29
N PRO A 85 -24.87 -8.86 4.10
CA PRO A 85 -23.90 -9.80 3.54
C PRO A 85 -22.54 -9.14 3.26
N PHE A 86 -22.55 -7.87 2.81
CA PHE A 86 -21.32 -7.13 2.55
C PHE A 86 -20.50 -6.89 3.84
N SER A 87 -21.14 -6.76 5.00
CA SER A 87 -20.45 -6.60 6.28
C SER A 87 -19.52 -7.78 6.61
N PHE A 88 -19.90 -9.01 6.25
CA PHE A 88 -19.05 -10.19 6.43
C PHE A 88 -17.81 -10.13 5.52
N VAL A 89 -17.95 -9.59 4.31
CA VAL A 89 -16.81 -9.36 3.40
C VAL A 89 -15.83 -8.37 4.03
N VAL A 90 -16.33 -7.26 4.58
CA VAL A 90 -15.48 -6.27 5.27
C VAL A 90 -14.77 -6.86 6.47
N ILE A 91 -15.45 -7.71 7.27
CA ILE A 91 -14.81 -8.45 8.37
C ILE A 91 -13.69 -9.36 7.85
N GLY A 92 -13.94 -10.08 6.74
CA GLY A 92 -12.91 -10.88 6.07
C GLY A 92 -11.70 -10.07 5.64
N ILE A 93 -11.93 -8.89 5.02
CA ILE A 93 -10.88 -7.95 4.62
C ILE A 93 -10.09 -7.46 5.84
N MET A 94 -10.75 -7.12 6.95
CA MET A 94 -10.06 -6.69 8.18
C MET A 94 -9.14 -7.80 8.74
N ILE A 95 -9.58 -9.05 8.73
CA ILE A 95 -8.78 -10.20 9.20
C ILE A 95 -7.60 -10.44 8.25
N ALA A 96 -7.82 -10.42 6.93
CA ALA A 96 -6.77 -10.59 5.93
C ALA A 96 -5.72 -9.49 6.06
N TRP A 97 -6.15 -8.23 6.17
CA TRP A 97 -5.28 -7.08 6.37
C TRP A 97 -4.49 -7.17 7.67
N ALA A 98 -5.12 -7.58 8.78
CA ALA A 98 -4.42 -7.78 10.04
C ALA A 98 -3.37 -8.92 9.96
N LYS A 99 -3.63 -9.97 9.19
CA LYS A 99 -2.67 -11.06 8.95
C LYS A 99 -1.51 -10.60 8.06
N ASP A 100 -1.81 -9.81 7.04
CA ASP A 100 -0.83 -9.27 6.11
C ASP A 100 0.14 -8.32 6.82
N LEU A 101 -0.40 -7.35 7.58
CA LEU A 101 0.39 -6.44 8.42
C LEU A 101 1.25 -7.14 9.48
N ARG A 102 0.82 -8.32 9.97
CA ARG A 102 1.64 -9.10 10.92
C ARG A 102 2.87 -9.73 10.28
N THR A 103 2.84 -9.91 8.95
CA THR A 103 3.91 -10.50 8.14
C THR A 103 4.81 -9.42 7.53
N ASP A 104 4.44 -8.16 7.70
CA ASP A 104 5.21 -7.02 7.20
C ASP A 104 6.67 -7.02 7.72
N PRO A 105 7.67 -6.83 6.84
CA PRO A 105 9.08 -6.85 7.21
C PRO A 105 9.46 -5.88 8.34
N TYR A 106 8.81 -4.71 8.42
CA TYR A 106 9.06 -3.74 9.48
C TYR A 106 8.62 -4.27 10.84
N VAL A 107 7.43 -4.88 10.90
CA VAL A 107 6.90 -5.52 12.12
C VAL A 107 7.74 -6.72 12.53
N LEU A 108 8.23 -7.49 11.55
CA LEU A 108 9.02 -8.70 11.79
C LEU A 108 10.43 -8.37 12.30
N ARG A 109 11.09 -7.34 11.76
CA ARG A 109 12.41 -6.85 12.21
C ARG A 109 12.40 -6.51 13.70
N GLY A 110 11.37 -5.80 14.18
CA GLY A 110 11.25 -5.44 15.60
C GLY A 110 11.09 -6.65 16.53
N LYS A 111 10.35 -7.69 16.09
CA LYS A 111 10.18 -8.93 16.86
C LYS A 111 11.48 -9.74 16.91
N TYR A 112 12.17 -9.89 15.78
CA TYR A 112 13.45 -10.60 15.72
C TYR A 112 14.55 -9.90 16.51
N ALA A 113 14.65 -8.57 16.42
CA ALA A 113 15.63 -7.80 17.18
C ALA A 113 15.47 -7.99 18.69
N ARG A 114 14.22 -7.92 19.20
CA ARG A 114 13.93 -8.17 20.62
C ARG A 114 14.27 -9.60 21.03
N ALA A 115 13.90 -10.59 20.23
CA ALA A 115 14.19 -11.99 20.51
C ALA A 115 15.70 -12.27 20.52
N ALA A 116 16.45 -11.72 19.57
CA ALA A 116 17.90 -11.85 19.49
C ALA A 116 18.61 -11.19 20.68
N ILE A 117 18.17 -10.00 21.10
CA ILE A 117 18.68 -9.33 22.30
C ILE A 117 18.38 -10.15 23.55
N GLN A 118 17.14 -10.63 23.71
CA GLN A 118 16.76 -11.44 24.87
C GLN A 118 17.57 -12.73 24.97
N GLU A 119 17.76 -13.43 23.85
CA GLU A 119 18.55 -14.66 23.83
C GLU A 119 20.04 -14.38 24.07
N GLY A 120 20.57 -13.28 23.49
CA GLY A 120 21.93 -12.82 23.75
C GLY A 120 22.17 -12.47 25.22
N VAL A 121 21.22 -11.77 25.86
CA VAL A 121 21.27 -11.46 27.30
C VAL A 121 21.20 -12.74 28.14
N ARG A 122 20.27 -13.64 27.83
CA ARG A 122 20.13 -14.92 28.53
C ARG A 122 21.43 -15.72 28.47
N LYS A 123 22.03 -15.83 27.29
CA LYS A 123 23.29 -16.55 27.08
C LYS A 123 24.45 -15.87 27.80
N GLY A 124 24.53 -14.54 27.73
CA GLY A 124 25.53 -13.76 28.43
C GLY A 124 25.50 -13.97 29.95
N ILE A 125 24.31 -13.98 30.55
CA ILE A 125 24.12 -14.28 31.97
C ILE A 125 24.47 -15.76 32.28
N ALA A 126 24.12 -16.69 31.40
CA ALA A 126 24.45 -18.11 31.60
C ALA A 126 25.96 -18.38 31.59
N ASP A 127 26.68 -17.73 30.69
CA ASP A 127 28.11 -17.94 30.49
C ASP A 127 28.97 -17.12 31.48
N HIS A 128 28.50 -15.95 31.92
CA HIS A 128 29.27 -14.99 32.73
C HIS A 128 28.65 -14.61 34.08
N GLY A 129 27.45 -15.09 34.43
CA GLY A 129 26.79 -14.82 35.69
C GLY A 129 26.44 -13.34 35.90
N ASP A 130 26.70 -12.82 37.10
CA ASP A 130 26.42 -11.44 37.49
C ASP A 130 27.40 -10.41 36.90
N ASP A 131 28.51 -10.87 36.30
CA ASP A 131 29.55 -10.03 35.70
C ASP A 131 29.29 -9.69 34.21
N PHE A 132 28.05 -9.92 33.73
CA PHE A 132 27.65 -9.64 32.35
C PHE A 132 27.15 -8.20 32.15
N VAL A 133 27.67 -7.49 31.14
CA VAL A 133 27.19 -6.17 30.73
C VAL A 133 26.80 -6.15 29.25
N PHE A 134 25.57 -5.74 28.97
CA PHE A 134 25.12 -5.41 27.61
C PHE A 134 25.41 -3.94 27.34
N GLY A 135 26.41 -3.67 26.49
CA GLY A 135 26.84 -2.30 26.16
C GLY A 135 26.82 -2.06 24.66
N THR A 136 26.61 -0.80 24.27
CA THR A 136 26.83 -0.34 22.90
C THR A 136 28.12 0.46 22.89
N SER A 137 29.12 0.00 22.14
CA SER A 137 30.32 0.79 21.86
C SER A 137 30.17 1.48 20.50
N GLU A 138 30.57 2.75 20.42
CA GLU A 138 30.83 3.35 19.11
C GLU A 138 31.98 2.60 18.45
N VAL A 139 31.79 2.25 17.19
CA VAL A 139 32.83 1.69 16.33
C VAL A 139 33.10 2.69 15.20
N PRO A 140 34.33 2.76 14.68
CA PRO A 140 34.64 3.61 13.54
C PRO A 140 33.63 3.43 12.39
N ALA A 141 33.37 4.51 11.66
CA ALA A 141 32.49 4.46 10.49
C ALA A 141 32.95 3.33 9.54
N GLY A 142 32.08 2.36 9.27
CA GLY A 142 32.43 1.17 8.48
C GLY A 142 32.34 -0.17 9.22
N ASP A 143 32.39 -0.16 10.56
CA ASP A 143 32.49 -1.40 11.37
C ASP A 143 31.23 -1.72 12.19
N GLY A 144 30.21 -0.85 12.15
CA GLY A 144 28.93 -1.02 12.84
C GLY A 144 28.05 -2.13 12.27
N ALA A 145 27.12 -2.64 13.10
CA ALA A 145 26.06 -3.55 12.69
C ALA A 145 25.05 -2.80 11.79
N GLY A 146 25.41 -2.63 10.53
CA GLY A 146 24.70 -1.77 9.58
C GLY A 146 25.62 -0.89 8.74
N ALA A 147 26.95 -0.95 8.93
CA ALA A 147 27.90 -0.16 8.14
C ALA A 147 27.98 -0.54 6.66
N TRP A 148 27.41 -1.70 6.30
CA TRP A 148 27.20 -2.12 4.91
C TRP A 148 25.95 -1.49 4.29
N LEU A 149 25.10 -0.84 5.09
CA LEU A 149 23.86 -0.20 4.68
C LEU A 149 24.01 1.31 4.86
N ASP A 150 24.27 2.00 3.76
CA ASP A 150 24.27 3.46 3.75
C ASP A 150 22.83 3.96 3.96
N SER A 151 22.51 4.37 5.18
CA SER A 151 21.16 4.78 5.56
C SER A 151 20.79 6.18 5.04
N GLU A 152 21.77 6.92 4.51
CA GLU A 152 21.57 8.23 3.89
C GLU A 152 21.51 8.14 2.35
N ASP A 153 21.64 6.92 1.78
CA ASP A 153 21.57 6.71 0.33
C ASP A 153 20.22 7.18 -0.23
N PRO A 154 20.21 8.18 -1.13
CA PRO A 154 19.01 8.63 -1.81
C PRO A 154 18.27 7.49 -2.51
N ALA A 155 18.95 6.44 -3.01
CA ALA A 155 18.29 5.30 -3.65
C ALA A 155 17.36 4.52 -2.70
N LEU A 156 17.66 4.49 -1.39
CA LEU A 156 16.80 3.85 -0.38
C LEU A 156 15.61 4.72 0.05
N THR A 157 15.70 6.03 -0.20
CA THR A 157 14.76 7.04 0.32
C THR A 157 13.88 7.63 -0.77
N GLU A 158 14.44 7.85 -1.97
CA GLU A 158 13.80 8.47 -3.14
C GLU A 158 12.81 7.55 -3.83
N TRP A 159 12.98 6.21 -3.79
CA TRP A 159 11.97 5.28 -4.30
C TRP A 159 10.58 5.55 -3.72
N TYR A 160 10.50 5.90 -2.43
CA TYR A 160 9.23 6.22 -1.77
C TYR A 160 8.67 7.58 -2.20
N VAL A 161 9.55 8.53 -2.53
CA VAL A 161 9.19 9.86 -3.03
C VAL A 161 8.71 9.76 -4.48
N GLU A 162 9.40 9.01 -5.32
CA GLU A 162 9.08 8.85 -6.74
C GLU A 162 7.84 7.96 -6.96
N ALA A 163 7.65 6.89 -6.19
CA ALA A 163 6.42 6.09 -6.26
C ALA A 163 5.17 6.88 -5.82
N ALA A 164 5.33 7.90 -4.98
CA ALA A 164 4.25 8.76 -4.50
C ALA A 164 4.01 10.01 -5.36
N THR A 165 4.99 10.44 -6.17
CA THR A 165 4.93 11.71 -6.94
C THR A 165 5.22 11.59 -8.44
N GLY A 166 5.71 10.44 -8.91
CA GLY A 166 5.99 10.16 -10.31
C GLY A 166 4.76 9.72 -11.12
N PRO A 167 4.78 9.87 -12.46
CA PRO A 167 3.71 9.36 -13.32
C PRO A 167 3.63 7.84 -13.24
N ILE A 168 2.43 7.30 -12.98
CA ILE A 168 2.19 5.86 -12.84
C ILE A 168 2.57 5.17 -14.16
N GLY A 169 3.55 4.27 -14.11
CA GLY A 169 3.95 3.45 -15.26
C GLY A 169 2.77 2.60 -15.74
N THR A 170 2.55 2.56 -17.06
CA THR A 170 1.45 1.76 -17.64
C THR A 170 1.77 0.28 -17.52
N VAL A 171 1.06 -0.42 -16.62
CA VAL A 171 1.19 -1.88 -16.45
C VAL A 171 0.68 -2.56 -17.71
N THR A 172 1.54 -3.29 -18.41
CA THR A 172 1.16 -3.97 -19.65
C THR A 172 0.42 -5.27 -19.36
N ALA A 173 -0.33 -5.78 -20.34
CA ALA A 173 -1.03 -7.06 -20.20
C ALA A 173 -0.08 -8.25 -19.99
N GLU A 174 1.20 -8.10 -20.38
CA GLU A 174 2.23 -9.10 -20.17
C GLU A 174 2.69 -9.13 -18.70
N ASP A 175 2.83 -7.96 -18.06
CA ASP A 175 3.21 -7.84 -16.65
C ASP A 175 2.16 -8.46 -15.71
N VAL A 176 0.88 -8.31 -16.07
CA VAL A 176 -0.24 -8.93 -15.33
C VAL A 176 -0.24 -10.45 -15.50
N ARG A 177 0.03 -10.97 -16.71
CA ARG A 177 0.10 -12.43 -16.93
C ARG A 177 1.27 -13.07 -16.20
N ARG A 178 2.40 -12.36 -16.08
CA ARG A 178 3.59 -12.81 -15.33
C ARG A 178 3.36 -12.95 -13.82
N THR A 179 2.44 -12.19 -13.25
CA THR A 179 2.16 -12.18 -11.81
C THR A 179 1.04 -13.14 -11.40
N LEU A 180 0.27 -13.65 -12.36
CA LEU A 180 -0.86 -14.56 -12.12
C LEU A 180 -0.45 -16.05 -12.10
N ASP A 181 0.78 -16.40 -12.48
CA ASP A 181 1.26 -17.80 -12.49
C ASP A 181 2.10 -18.08 -11.21
N PRO A 182 1.57 -18.81 -10.22
CA PRO A 182 2.23 -18.97 -8.92
C PRO A 182 3.45 -19.90 -9.02
N GLY A 183 4.61 -19.42 -8.56
CA GLY A 183 5.84 -20.22 -8.48
C GLY A 183 6.98 -19.75 -9.40
N HIS A 184 6.73 -18.76 -10.25
CA HIS A 184 7.77 -18.11 -11.04
C HIS A 184 8.35 -16.90 -10.28
N ILE A 185 9.56 -17.05 -9.75
CA ILE A 185 10.35 -15.91 -9.29
C ILE A 185 10.68 -15.08 -10.54
N GLN A 186 10.35 -13.78 -10.52
CA GLN A 186 10.76 -12.88 -11.60
C GLN A 186 12.29 -12.93 -11.73
N HIS A 187 12.79 -13.37 -12.89
CA HIS A 187 14.19 -13.20 -13.21
C HIS A 187 14.49 -11.70 -13.33
N LYS A 188 15.58 -11.27 -12.69
CA LYS A 188 16.10 -9.89 -12.75
C LYS A 188 16.05 -9.39 -14.20
N GLY A 189 15.41 -8.24 -14.40
CA GLY A 189 15.38 -7.57 -15.70
C GLY A 189 16.79 -7.12 -16.15
N PRO A 190 16.96 -6.65 -17.40
CA PRO A 190 18.21 -6.05 -17.82
C PRO A 190 18.59 -4.90 -16.87
N ASP A 191 19.86 -4.84 -16.49
CA ASP A 191 20.37 -3.82 -15.56
C ASP A 191 20.11 -2.43 -16.14
N ARG A 192 19.25 -1.67 -15.47
CA ARG A 192 18.91 -0.30 -15.83
C ARG A 192 19.62 0.62 -14.84
N PRO A 193 20.71 1.30 -15.26
CA PRO A 193 21.55 2.07 -14.35
C PRO A 193 20.84 3.27 -13.72
N ASP A 194 19.67 3.64 -14.26
CA ASP A 194 18.78 4.70 -13.82
C ASP A 194 17.68 4.24 -12.85
N HIS A 195 17.56 2.93 -12.56
CA HIS A 195 16.53 2.38 -11.68
C HIS A 195 17.12 1.47 -10.60
N ALA A 196 17.29 2.00 -9.39
CA ALA A 196 17.88 1.29 -8.24
C ALA A 196 16.89 0.37 -7.49
N ALA A 197 15.86 -0.16 -8.17
CA ALA A 197 14.79 -0.92 -7.51
C ALA A 197 15.04 -2.43 -7.37
N SER A 198 16.21 -2.94 -7.75
CA SER A 198 16.54 -4.36 -7.62
C SER A 198 17.85 -4.48 -6.85
N GLY A 199 17.92 -5.43 -5.91
CA GLY A 199 18.99 -5.62 -4.90
C GLY A 199 20.40 -5.94 -5.42
N ASP A 200 20.74 -5.43 -6.60
CA ASP A 200 21.95 -5.64 -7.35
C ASP A 200 23.08 -4.73 -6.89
N ASN A 201 22.78 -3.50 -6.44
CA ASN A 201 23.78 -2.66 -5.77
C ASN A 201 24.23 -3.25 -4.42
N ALA A 202 23.43 -4.10 -3.79
CA ALA A 202 23.86 -4.82 -2.59
C ALA A 202 24.87 -5.96 -2.93
N LEU A 203 24.89 -6.46 -4.16
CA LEU A 203 25.78 -7.54 -4.62
C LEU A 203 27.07 -7.01 -5.27
N THR A 204 27.01 -5.91 -6.03
CA THR A 204 28.20 -5.29 -6.66
C THR A 204 29.17 -4.70 -5.64
N VAL A 205 28.69 -4.22 -4.48
CA VAL A 205 29.53 -3.82 -3.34
C VAL A 205 30.42 -4.97 -2.84
N ASN A 206 29.98 -6.23 -3.00
CA ASN A 206 30.77 -7.40 -2.60
C ASN A 206 31.89 -7.74 -3.62
N GLU A 207 31.71 -7.38 -4.89
CA GLU A 207 32.73 -7.59 -5.93
C GLU A 207 33.86 -6.56 -5.82
N ASP A 208 33.54 -5.28 -5.59
CA ASP A 208 34.54 -4.25 -5.30
C ASP A 208 35.31 -4.52 -4.00
N ARG A 209 34.66 -5.16 -3.00
CA ARG A 209 35.32 -5.66 -1.78
C ARG A 209 36.41 -6.69 -2.05
N ARG A 210 36.22 -7.60 -3.02
CA ARG A 210 37.23 -8.63 -3.35
C ARG A 210 38.44 -8.01 -4.05
N ALA A 211 38.22 -7.01 -4.90
CA ALA A 211 39.29 -6.28 -5.57
C ALA A 211 40.12 -5.46 -4.56
N HIS A 212 39.47 -4.71 -3.66
CA HIS A 212 40.17 -3.93 -2.65
C HIS A 212 40.88 -4.77 -1.59
N ARG A 213 40.35 -5.95 -1.23
CA ARG A 213 41.01 -6.86 -0.29
C ARG A 213 42.26 -7.51 -0.90
N ARG A 214 42.21 -7.91 -2.18
CA ARG A 214 43.39 -8.42 -2.91
C ARG A 214 44.49 -7.36 -3.03
N ALA A 215 44.12 -6.13 -3.37
CA ALA A 215 45.08 -5.02 -3.45
C ALA A 215 45.74 -4.69 -2.10
N ARG A 216 45.03 -4.89 -0.98
CA ARG A 216 45.60 -4.75 0.37
C ARG A 216 46.49 -5.91 0.81
N GLU A 217 46.18 -7.13 0.38
CA GLU A 217 47.00 -8.31 0.64
C GLU A 217 48.32 -8.23 -0.17
N GLU A 218 48.26 -7.81 -1.45
CA GLU A 218 49.43 -7.60 -2.31
C GLU A 218 50.34 -6.47 -1.82
N ALA A 219 49.78 -5.37 -1.28
CA ALA A 219 50.56 -4.27 -0.71
C ALA A 219 51.18 -4.57 0.66
N SER A 220 50.94 -5.75 1.24
CA SER A 220 51.49 -6.19 2.53
C SER A 220 52.62 -7.23 2.40
N GLU A 221 52.89 -7.71 1.19
CA GLU A 221 53.96 -8.68 0.88
C GLU A 221 55.24 -8.03 0.32
N ASP A 222 55.24 -6.71 0.05
CA ASP A 222 56.41 -5.87 -0.28
C ASP A 222 56.86 -5.03 0.93
#